data_AF-A0A1E4FYK6-F1
#
_entry.id   AF-A0A1E4FYK6-F1
#
_cell.length_a   1.000
_cell.length_b   1.000
_cell.length_c   1.000
_cell.angle_alpha   90.00
_cell.angle_beta   90.00
_cell.angle_gamma   90.00
#
_symmetry.space_group_name_H-M   'P 1'
#
loop_
_entity.id
_entity.type
_entity.pdbx_description
1 polymer ?
#
loop_
_entity_poly.entity_id
_entity_poly.type
_entity_poly.pdbx_seq_one_letter_code
_entity_poly.pdbx_strand_id
1 'polypeptide(L)'
;MWATWCVPCRKEMPELDRLQGALGGERFQVVTLSIDRAGADAVLPFFEEIGIRNLKVYLDPAMSVMSTTGIVGLPTTILIDASGIEVYRWVGPRVWDSPEAIEAIGDFLSTGDTSRLDLPVPK
;
A
#
# COMPACT_ATOMS: atom_id res chain seq x y z
N MET A 1 -1.74 -2.65 4.50
CA MET A 1 -2.92 -3.10 5.28
C MET A 1 -3.92 -1.98 5.35
N TRP A 2 -5.17 -2.26 5.01
CA TRP A 2 -6.23 -1.26 4.95
C TRP A 2 -7.62 -1.86 5.18
N ALA A 3 -8.65 -1.02 5.28
CA ALA A 3 -10.05 -1.45 5.29
C ALA A 3 -10.98 -0.38 4.72
N THR A 4 -12.15 -0.78 4.20
CA THR A 4 -13.13 0.14 3.60
C THR A 4 -13.74 1.13 4.58
N TRP A 5 -13.76 0.79 5.88
CA TRP A 5 -14.25 1.64 6.97
C TRP A 5 -13.15 2.54 7.58
N CYS A 6 -11.90 2.38 7.16
CA CYS A 6 -10.78 3.20 7.62
C CYS A 6 -10.68 4.47 6.77
N VAL A 7 -11.09 5.62 7.33
CA VAL A 7 -11.08 6.92 6.64
C VAL A 7 -9.71 7.30 6.04
N PRO A 8 -8.58 7.25 6.78
CA PRO A 8 -7.28 7.58 6.19
C PRO A 8 -6.89 6.59 5.07
N CYS A 9 -7.26 5.31 5.20
CA CYS A 9 -7.03 4.32 4.17
C CYS A 9 -7.76 4.65 2.86
N ARG A 10 -9.05 5.02 2.95
CA ARG A 10 -9.83 5.40 1.75
C ARG A 10 -9.19 6.57 0.99
N LYS A 11 -8.55 7.51 1.70
CA LYS A 11 -7.89 8.67 1.10
C LYS A 11 -6.65 8.31 0.29
N GLU A 12 -5.82 7.38 0.75
CA GLU A 12 -4.58 6.99 0.06
C GLU A 12 -4.80 5.99 -1.08
N MET A 13 -5.94 5.31 -1.15
CA MET A 13 -6.20 4.27 -2.17
C MET A 13 -6.09 4.77 -3.63
N PRO A 14 -6.61 5.95 -4.02
CA PRO A 14 -6.38 6.50 -5.35
C PRO A 14 -4.91 6.80 -5.64
N GLU A 15 -4.13 7.19 -4.62
CA GLU A 15 -2.70 7.48 -4.75
C GLU A 15 -1.91 6.18 -4.97
N LEU A 16 -2.23 5.13 -4.20
CA LEU A 16 -1.67 3.80 -4.37
C LEU A 16 -1.98 3.20 -5.75
N ASP A 17 -3.16 3.47 -6.30
CA ASP A 17 -3.51 3.08 -7.68
C ASP A 17 -2.63 3.76 -8.72
N ARG A 18 -2.39 5.07 -8.56
CA ARG A 18 -1.50 5.82 -9.45
C ARG A 18 -0.05 5.38 -9.31
N LEU A 19 0.41 5.09 -8.09
CA LEU A 19 1.74 4.52 -7.83
C LEU A 19 1.90 3.17 -8.55
N GLN A 20 0.91 2.28 -8.45
CA GLN A 20 0.92 1.01 -9.17
C GLN A 20 0.90 1.22 -10.69
N GLY A 21 0.17 2.20 -11.20
CA GLY A 21 0.19 2.55 -12.63
C GLY A 21 1.53 3.13 -13.09
N ALA A 22 2.24 3.85 -12.24
CA ALA A 22 3.51 4.51 -12.57
C ALA A 22 4.72 3.57 -12.50
N LEU A 23 4.80 2.73 -11.46
CA LEU A 23 5.99 1.90 -11.17
C LEU A 23 5.72 0.39 -11.25
N GLY A 24 4.47 -0.03 -11.32
CA GLY A 24 4.09 -1.44 -11.32
C GLY A 24 4.65 -2.20 -12.53
N GLY A 25 5.13 -3.43 -12.30
CA GLY A 25 5.70 -4.27 -13.35
C GLY A 25 6.40 -5.50 -12.77
N GLU A 26 7.36 -6.04 -13.51
CA GLU A 26 8.10 -7.26 -13.12
C GLU A 26 8.91 -7.10 -11.82
N ARG A 27 9.33 -5.87 -11.49
CA ARG A 27 10.20 -5.58 -10.33
C ARG A 27 9.48 -4.96 -9.14
N PHE A 28 8.22 -4.56 -9.29
CA PHE A 28 7.49 -3.84 -8.25
C PHE A 28 5.99 -4.05 -8.35
N GLN A 29 5.35 -4.20 -7.19
CA GLN A 29 3.91 -4.30 -7.08
C GLN A 29 3.41 -3.69 -5.77
N VAL A 30 2.38 -2.86 -5.86
CA VAL A 30 1.54 -2.43 -4.75
C VAL A 30 0.50 -3.52 -4.45
N VAL A 31 0.52 -4.03 -3.22
CA VAL A 31 -0.40 -5.07 -2.73
C VAL A 31 -1.28 -4.49 -1.62
N THR A 32 -2.52 -4.14 -1.95
CA THR A 32 -3.48 -3.56 -1.00
C THR A 32 -4.29 -4.64 -0.29
N LEU A 33 -3.67 -5.25 0.73
CA LEU A 33 -4.31 -6.29 1.55
C LEU A 33 -5.36 -5.71 2.50
N SER A 34 -6.64 -5.97 2.19
CA SER A 34 -7.81 -5.53 2.98
C SER A 34 -8.09 -6.48 4.14
N ILE A 35 -8.47 -5.93 5.28
CA ILE A 35 -8.94 -6.70 6.46
C ILE A 35 -10.46 -6.68 6.65
N ASP A 36 -11.21 -6.25 5.63
CA ASP A 36 -12.67 -6.23 5.69
C ASP A 36 -13.20 -7.66 5.90
N ARG A 37 -13.98 -7.87 6.96
CA ARG A 37 -14.57 -9.19 7.27
C ARG A 37 -15.49 -9.71 6.17
N ALA A 38 -16.15 -8.80 5.45
CA ALA A 38 -16.99 -9.11 4.30
C ALA A 38 -16.17 -9.41 3.02
N GLY A 39 -14.84 -9.27 3.06
CA GLY A 39 -13.96 -9.60 1.95
C GLY A 39 -14.30 -8.82 0.67
N ALA A 40 -14.42 -9.54 -0.44
CA ALA A 40 -14.68 -8.97 -1.77
C ALA A 40 -15.98 -8.16 -1.82
N ASP A 41 -17.01 -8.53 -1.05
CA ASP A 41 -18.31 -7.85 -1.05
C ASP A 41 -18.23 -6.42 -0.49
N ALA A 42 -17.23 -6.13 0.34
CA ALA A 42 -16.93 -4.76 0.77
C ALA A 42 -15.96 -4.05 -0.20
N VAL A 43 -14.93 -4.77 -0.67
CA VAL A 43 -13.82 -4.16 -1.43
C VAL A 43 -14.20 -3.80 -2.85
N LEU A 44 -14.92 -4.68 -3.58
CA LEU A 44 -15.23 -4.47 -4.99
C LEU A 44 -16.11 -3.23 -5.23
N PRO A 45 -17.21 -2.99 -4.48
CA PRO A 45 -18.01 -1.78 -4.65
C PRO A 45 -17.20 -0.52 -4.36
N PHE A 46 -16.31 -0.55 -3.37
CA PHE A 46 -15.45 0.59 -3.06
C PHE A 46 -14.42 0.84 -4.18
N PHE A 47 -13.81 -0.20 -4.73
CA PHE A 47 -12.89 -0.06 -5.87
C PHE A 47 -13.59 0.57 -7.08
N GLU A 48 -14.83 0.17 -7.35
CA GLU A 48 -15.66 0.78 -8.39
C GLU A 48 -16.00 2.24 -8.07
N GLU A 49 -16.43 2.54 -6.83
CA GLU A 49 -16.77 3.89 -6.33
C GLU A 49 -15.65 4.90 -6.61
N ILE A 50 -14.40 4.54 -6.31
CA ILE A 50 -13.25 5.44 -6.45
C ILE A 50 -12.48 5.26 -7.77
N GLY A 51 -12.95 4.37 -8.65
CA GLY A 51 -12.37 4.16 -9.97
C GLY A 51 -10.96 3.56 -9.97
N ILE A 52 -10.68 2.59 -9.10
CA ILE A 52 -9.43 1.81 -9.09
C ILE A 52 -9.27 1.08 -10.44
N ARG A 53 -8.05 1.11 -11.01
CA ARG A 53 -7.75 0.51 -12.32
C ARG A 53 -6.53 -0.40 -12.33
N ASN A 54 -5.56 -0.13 -11.46
CA ASN A 54 -4.24 -0.75 -11.48
C ASN A 54 -4.05 -1.70 -10.29
N LEU A 55 -4.80 -1.52 -9.19
CA LEU A 55 -4.72 -2.40 -8.03
C LEU A 55 -5.54 -3.68 -8.20
N LYS A 56 -4.95 -4.80 -7.79
CA LYS A 56 -5.65 -6.08 -7.63
C LYS A 56 -6.27 -6.17 -6.23
N VAL A 57 -7.33 -6.94 -6.11
CA VAL A 57 -7.98 -7.22 -4.83
C VAL A 57 -7.21 -8.28 -4.06
N TYR A 58 -6.80 -7.95 -2.84
CA TYR A 58 -6.17 -8.87 -1.89
C TYR A 58 -6.91 -8.80 -0.56
N LEU A 59 -7.21 -9.96 0.03
CA LEU A 59 -8.07 -10.08 1.21
C LEU A 59 -7.37 -10.88 2.32
N ASP A 60 -7.45 -10.37 3.55
CA ASP A 60 -7.08 -11.04 4.79
C ASP A 60 -8.16 -10.78 5.87
N PRO A 61 -9.39 -11.32 5.69
CA PRO A 61 -10.49 -11.09 6.63
C PRO A 61 -10.22 -11.68 8.02
N ALA A 62 -9.29 -12.63 8.12
CA ALA A 62 -8.83 -13.22 9.37
C ALA A 62 -7.79 -12.37 10.10
N MET A 63 -7.28 -11.30 9.48
CA MET A 63 -6.19 -10.46 10.00
C MET A 63 -4.93 -11.27 10.35
N SER A 64 -4.68 -12.37 9.63
CA SER A 64 -3.57 -13.30 9.91
C SER A 64 -2.22 -12.61 9.69
N VAL A 65 -2.10 -11.75 8.68
CA VAL A 65 -0.87 -11.01 8.41
C VAL A 65 -0.61 -10.01 9.52
N MET A 66 -1.63 -9.28 10.00
CA MET A 66 -1.45 -8.35 11.12
C MET A 66 -0.95 -9.07 12.38
N SER A 67 -1.52 -10.24 12.69
CA SER A 67 -1.16 -11.02 13.87
C SER A 67 0.28 -11.55 13.84
N THR A 68 0.78 -11.93 12.67
CA THR A 68 2.13 -12.51 12.50
C THR A 68 3.22 -11.45 12.31
N THR A 69 2.86 -10.24 11.86
CA THR A 69 3.82 -9.15 11.55
C THR A 69 3.82 -8.01 12.57
N GLY A 70 3.02 -8.13 13.64
CA GLY A 70 2.92 -7.12 14.70
C GLY A 70 2.30 -5.80 14.25
N ILE A 71 1.53 -5.79 13.14
CA ILE A 71 0.82 -4.59 12.68
C ILE A 71 -0.39 -4.36 13.58
N VAL A 72 -0.42 -3.21 14.27
CA VAL A 72 -1.46 -2.87 15.26
C VAL A 72 -2.40 -1.74 14.83
N GLY A 73 -2.20 -1.15 13.64
CA GLY A 73 -2.96 0.01 13.19
C GLY A 73 -3.12 0.11 11.68
N LEU A 74 -4.09 0.93 11.26
CA LEU A 74 -4.39 1.20 9.85
C LEU A 74 -4.30 2.71 9.52
N PRO A 75 -3.90 3.06 8.29
CA PRO A 75 -3.21 2.18 7.37
C PRO A 75 -1.81 1.83 7.90
N THR A 76 -1.28 0.69 7.48
CA THR A 76 0.14 0.35 7.66
C THR A 76 0.67 -0.18 6.35
N THR A 77 1.79 0.36 5.89
CA THR A 77 2.49 -0.06 4.68
C THR A 77 3.85 -0.61 5.06
N ILE A 78 4.21 -1.75 4.47
CA ILE A 78 5.55 -2.33 4.56
C ILE A 78 6.10 -2.45 3.14
N LEU A 79 7.41 -2.29 3.00
CA LEU A 79 8.13 -2.60 1.78
C LEU A 79 8.94 -3.87 2.01
N ILE A 80 8.79 -4.82 1.09
CA ILE A 80 9.51 -6.08 1.11
C ILE A 80 10.41 -6.09 -0.12
N ASP A 81 11.70 -6.39 0.07
CA ASP A 81 12.67 -6.47 -1.03
C ASP A 81 12.56 -7.79 -1.82
N ALA A 82 13.37 -7.94 -2.87
CA ALA A 82 13.39 -9.15 -3.69
C ALA A 82 13.86 -10.42 -2.95
N SER A 83 14.48 -10.27 -1.76
CA SER A 83 14.88 -11.38 -0.89
C SER A 83 13.77 -11.79 0.07
N GLY A 84 12.64 -11.09 0.07
CA GLY A 84 11.52 -11.34 0.98
C GLY A 84 11.70 -10.70 2.36
N ILE A 85 12.62 -9.74 2.50
CA ILE A 85 12.90 -9.06 3.76
C ILE A 85 12.14 -7.75 3.84
N GLU A 86 11.51 -7.47 4.98
CA GLU A 86 10.93 -6.16 5.28
C GLU A 86 12.06 -5.13 5.45
N VAL A 87 12.12 -4.16 4.55
CA VAL A 87 13.15 -3.12 4.52
C VAL A 87 12.62 -1.73 4.91
N TYR A 88 11.30 -1.60 4.99
CA TYR A 88 10.64 -0.37 5.41
C TYR A 88 9.27 -0.66 6.02
N ARG A 89 8.88 0.13 7.02
CA ARG A 89 7.55 0.12 7.63
C ARG A 89 7.09 1.52 7.95
N TRP A 90 5.83 1.78 7.65
CA TRP A 90 5.15 3.02 8.02
C TRP A 90 3.75 2.76 8.56
N VAL A 91 3.43 3.41 9.67
CA VAL A 91 2.10 3.37 10.30
C VAL A 91 1.47 4.76 10.16
N GLY A 92 0.28 4.80 9.57
CA GLY A 92 -0.43 6.03 9.24
C GLY A 92 -0.38 6.38 7.75
N PRO A 93 -1.12 7.42 7.33
CA PRO A 93 -1.21 7.78 5.91
C PRO A 93 0.08 8.43 5.40
N ARG A 94 0.34 8.29 4.10
CA ARG A 94 1.43 8.92 3.33
C ARG A 94 0.86 9.47 2.02
N VAL A 95 1.63 10.32 1.34
CA VAL A 95 1.36 10.70 -0.06
C VAL A 95 2.18 9.77 -0.96
N TRP A 96 1.51 8.85 -1.66
CA TRP A 96 2.19 7.76 -2.38
C TRP A 96 2.52 8.08 -3.85
N ASP A 97 1.85 9.06 -4.42
CA ASP A 97 1.93 9.40 -5.84
C ASP A 97 2.60 10.75 -6.11
N SER A 98 3.23 11.36 -5.10
CA SER A 98 4.01 12.58 -5.31
C SER A 98 5.26 12.29 -6.15
N PRO A 99 5.79 13.26 -6.91
CA PRO A 99 7.05 13.09 -7.64
C PRO A 99 8.19 12.60 -6.73
N GLU A 100 8.28 13.11 -5.50
CA GLU A 100 9.28 12.71 -4.52
C GLU A 100 9.12 11.24 -4.10
N ALA A 101 7.88 10.77 -3.93
CA ALA A 101 7.60 9.38 -3.60
C ALA A 101 7.92 8.43 -4.75
N ILE A 102 7.54 8.80 -5.97
CA ILE A 102 7.85 8.02 -7.18
C ILE A 102 9.36 7.93 -7.39
N GLU A 103 10.09 9.04 -7.24
CA GLU A 103 11.55 9.05 -7.35
C GLU A 103 12.20 8.19 -6.26
N ALA A 104 11.82 8.36 -4.99
CA ALA A 104 12.39 7.60 -3.88
C ALA A 104 12.18 6.08 -4.04
N ILE A 105 10.99 5.65 -4.46
CA ILE A 105 10.71 4.23 -4.70
C ILE A 105 11.46 3.75 -5.94
N GLY A 106 11.50 4.54 -7.03
CA GLY A 106 12.26 4.21 -8.24
C GLY A 106 13.75 4.02 -7.99
N ASP A 107 14.33 4.87 -7.14
CA ASP A 107 15.73 4.77 -6.70
C ASP A 107 15.97 3.51 -5.87
N PHE A 108 15.07 3.21 -4.92
CA PHE A 108 15.13 1.97 -4.16
C PHE A 108 15.10 0.75 -5.10
N LEU A 109 14.21 0.74 -6.10
CA LEU A 109 14.11 -0.36 -7.08
C LEU A 109 15.38 -0.54 -7.92
N SER A 110 16.19 0.52 -8.05
CA SER A 110 17.42 0.50 -8.85
C SER A 110 18.67 0.18 -8.01
N THR A 111 18.67 0.55 -6.73
CA THR A 111 19.87 0.55 -5.87
C THR A 111 19.76 -0.35 -4.64
N GLY A 112 18.54 -0.66 -4.21
CA GLY A 112 18.24 -1.28 -2.91
C GLY A 112 18.42 -0.34 -1.72
N ASP A 113 18.76 0.94 -1.93
CA ASP A 113 18.96 1.90 -0.84
C ASP A 113 17.63 2.40 -0.27
N THR A 114 17.44 2.22 1.03
CA THR A 114 16.25 2.63 1.77
C THR A 114 16.34 4.05 2.32
N SER A 115 17.51 4.71 2.22
CA SER A 115 17.78 6.02 2.84
C SER A 115 16.84 7.13 2.36
N ARG A 116 16.29 7.00 1.15
CA ARG A 116 15.37 7.97 0.53
C ARG A 116 13.88 7.69 0.79
N LEU A 117 13.52 6.63 1.51
CA LEU A 117 12.12 6.22 1.73
C LEU A 117 11.37 7.05 2.80
N ASP A 118 11.92 8.17 3.27
CA ASP A 118 11.18 9.11 4.10
C ASP A 118 10.25 9.99 3.25
N LEU A 119 9.11 9.40 2.89
CA LEU A 119 8.13 9.99 1.98
C LEU A 119 7.38 11.19 2.61
N PRO A 120 6.58 11.95 1.85
CA PRO A 120 5.76 13.02 2.43
C PRO A 120 4.59 12.48 3.27
N VAL A 121 4.24 13.20 4.35
CA VAL A 121 3.00 12.99 5.12
C VAL A 121 1.90 13.91 4.57
N PRO A 122 0.63 13.49 4.49
CA PRO A 122 -0.46 14.38 4.12
C PRO A 122 -0.56 15.59 5.06
N LYS A 123 -0.87 16.77 4.49
CA LYS A 123 -1.12 18.00 5.25
C LYS A 123 -2.46 17.95 5.99
#